data_AF-A0AAN8G675-F1
#
_entry.id   AF-A0AAN8G675-F1
#
_cell.length_a   1.000
_cell.length_b   1.000
_cell.length_c   1.000
_cell.angle_alpha   90.00
_cell.angle_beta   90.00
_cell.angle_gamma   90.00
#
_symmetry.space_group_name_H-M   'P 1'
#
loop_
_entity.id
_entity.type
_entity.pdbx_description
1 polymer ?
#
loop_
_entity_poly.entity_id
_entity_poly.type
_entity_poly.pdbx_seq_one_letter_code
_entity_poly.pdbx_strand_id
1 'polypeptide(L)'
;MGFASASREEKLKMMKTSNTRKTTRKLNRLAKRKKLSRNVIDELKDIKARRSKDSRKRAVNVEDDWVADREAQYDEEAEDVLPLDMLDADIDWENSAFAGLKRRHDEKFKTEGDDDSTGGGDIEQKKRNFDGQISDNLEEMLPIKLKDGTLLRPTREKANVENSDEEPERESEDEEIKPEMEDYSGLSATELLAKRKELLGELKLTLSTYAHQLLTNPQENIYKLRDLFHLCQGEKVHPLVRESVQKLAVVSILQVLIDIIPGYSIRELTAEERKQKVKKETKRLQTFEESLLRYYLKFLQFCEKMTGSEFISMFILRLCFLT
;
A
#
# COMPACT_ATOMS: atom_id res chain seq x y z
N MET A 1 45.12 -28.53 -21.76
CA MET A 1 44.92 -28.08 -20.36
C MET A 1 44.37 -26.66 -20.38
N GLY A 2 43.25 -26.29 -19.76
CA GLY A 2 42.16 -27.01 -19.14
C GLY A 2 40.89 -26.17 -19.30
N PHE A 3 39.78 -26.78 -19.74
CA PHE A 3 38.46 -26.16 -19.84
C PHE A 3 37.53 -26.57 -18.68
N ALA A 4 38.05 -27.26 -17.67
CA ALA A 4 37.21 -27.85 -16.63
C ALA A 4 36.66 -26.82 -15.64
N SER A 5 37.39 -25.74 -15.32
CA SER A 5 37.07 -24.84 -14.20
C SER A 5 36.38 -23.51 -14.56
N ALA A 6 36.22 -23.17 -15.84
CA ALA A 6 35.61 -21.88 -16.23
C ALA A 6 34.06 -21.94 -16.23
N SER A 7 33.42 -20.86 -15.78
CA SER A 7 31.95 -20.72 -15.81
C SER A 7 31.42 -20.84 -17.25
N ARG A 8 30.17 -21.30 -17.43
CA ARG A 8 29.51 -21.41 -18.76
C ARG A 8 29.59 -20.09 -19.54
N GLU A 9 29.51 -18.95 -18.87
CA GLU A 9 29.68 -17.64 -19.49
C GLU A 9 31.11 -17.35 -19.94
N GLU A 10 32.11 -17.74 -19.16
CA GLU A 10 33.52 -17.57 -19.51
C GLU A 10 33.89 -18.44 -20.70
N LYS A 11 33.40 -19.69 -20.72
CA LYS A 11 33.52 -20.59 -21.88
C LYS A 11 32.91 -19.95 -23.14
N LEU A 12 31.72 -19.35 -23.04
CA LEU A 12 31.07 -18.64 -24.16
C LEU A 12 31.78 -17.34 -24.56
N LYS A 13 32.40 -16.63 -23.62
CA LYS A 13 33.24 -15.44 -23.89
C LYS A 13 34.55 -15.82 -24.58
N MET A 14 35.12 -16.97 -24.22
CA MET A 14 36.36 -17.54 -24.77
C MET A 14 36.14 -18.21 -26.15
N MET A 15 34.93 -18.70 -26.45
CA MET A 15 34.54 -19.25 -27.77
C MET A 15 34.33 -18.17 -28.85
N LYS A 16 34.14 -16.90 -28.48
CA LYS A 16 34.06 -15.80 -29.46
C LYS A 16 35.47 -15.40 -29.89
N THR A 17 35.84 -15.72 -31.13
CA THR A 17 37.17 -15.34 -31.67
C THR A 17 37.42 -13.85 -31.50
N SER A 18 38.68 -13.46 -31.24
CA SER A 18 39.05 -12.05 -30.99
C SER A 18 38.56 -11.09 -32.08
N ASN A 19 38.47 -11.58 -33.32
CA ASN A 19 37.95 -10.85 -34.48
C ASN A 19 36.43 -10.58 -34.37
N THR A 20 35.62 -11.55 -33.94
CA THR A 20 34.16 -11.34 -33.74
C THR A 20 33.84 -10.33 -32.64
N ARG A 21 34.69 -10.26 -31.60
CA ARG A 21 34.57 -9.25 -30.52
C ARG A 21 34.98 -7.86 -31.01
N LYS A 22 36.00 -7.75 -31.87
CA LYS A 22 36.42 -6.48 -32.48
C LYS A 22 35.37 -5.94 -33.45
N THR A 23 34.76 -6.80 -34.28
CA THR A 23 33.72 -6.39 -35.23
C THR A 23 32.45 -5.92 -34.52
N THR A 24 31.97 -6.65 -33.50
CA THR A 24 30.81 -6.24 -32.69
C THR A 24 31.04 -4.91 -31.96
N ARG A 25 32.23 -4.69 -31.39
CA ARG A 25 32.62 -3.40 -30.80
C ARG A 25 32.62 -2.26 -31.83
N LYS A 26 33.12 -2.50 -33.04
CA LYS A 26 33.13 -1.52 -34.14
C LYS A 26 31.70 -1.15 -34.57
N LEU A 27 30.83 -2.15 -34.76
CA LEU A 27 29.42 -1.94 -35.11
C LEU A 27 28.67 -1.15 -34.02
N ASN A 28 28.89 -1.47 -32.74
CA ASN A 28 28.28 -0.72 -31.62
C ASN A 28 28.76 0.74 -31.55
N ARG A 29 30.03 1.02 -31.86
CA ARG A 29 30.56 2.40 -31.94
C ARG A 29 29.94 3.18 -33.11
N LEU A 30 29.75 2.55 -34.25
CA LEU A 30 29.09 3.16 -35.42
C LEU A 30 27.60 3.41 -35.18
N ALA A 31 26.91 2.48 -34.51
CA ALA A 31 25.52 2.63 -34.09
C ALA A 31 25.33 3.82 -33.14
N LYS A 32 26.19 3.97 -32.11
CA LYS A 32 26.17 5.14 -31.20
C LYS A 32 26.36 6.47 -31.94
N ARG A 33 27.16 6.46 -33.01
CA ARG A 33 27.42 7.64 -33.85
C ARG A 33 26.36 7.83 -34.96
N LYS A 34 25.32 6.99 -35.02
CA LYS A 34 24.27 6.97 -36.07
C LYS A 34 24.82 6.86 -37.51
N LYS A 35 26.00 6.23 -37.69
CA LYS A 35 26.67 6.04 -38.99
C LYS A 35 26.46 4.64 -39.58
N LEU A 36 25.47 3.91 -39.09
CA LEU A 36 25.16 2.55 -39.56
C LEU A 36 24.10 2.64 -40.67
N SER A 37 24.28 1.89 -41.75
CA SER A 37 23.27 1.80 -42.80
C SER A 37 22.04 1.03 -42.31
N ARG A 38 20.87 1.36 -42.87
CA ARG A 38 19.58 0.76 -42.48
C ARG A 38 19.59 -0.77 -42.62
N ASN A 39 20.15 -1.29 -43.72
CA ASN A 39 20.24 -2.73 -43.96
C ASN A 39 21.03 -3.45 -42.85
N VAL A 40 22.12 -2.85 -42.36
CA VAL A 40 22.93 -3.43 -41.28
C VAL A 40 22.22 -3.33 -39.93
N ILE A 41 21.38 -2.32 -39.71
CA ILE A 41 20.53 -2.22 -38.52
C ILE A 41 19.49 -3.36 -38.52
N ASP A 42 18.84 -3.60 -39.66
CA ASP A 42 17.82 -4.63 -39.81
C ASP A 42 18.42 -6.03 -39.63
N GLU A 43 19.57 -6.31 -40.25
CA GLU A 43 20.29 -7.58 -40.06
C GLU A 43 20.74 -7.81 -38.60
N LEU A 44 21.23 -6.77 -37.92
CA LEU A 44 21.59 -6.87 -36.50
C LEU A 44 20.38 -7.13 -35.61
N LYS A 45 19.22 -6.54 -35.95
CA LYS A 45 17.95 -6.76 -35.25
C LYS A 45 17.49 -8.20 -35.44
N ASP A 46 17.60 -8.76 -36.64
CA ASP A 46 17.25 -10.15 -36.94
C ASP A 46 18.16 -11.15 -36.22
N ILE A 47 19.48 -10.90 -36.21
CA ILE A 47 20.42 -11.74 -35.46
C ILE A 47 20.11 -11.72 -33.96
N LYS A 48 19.76 -10.54 -33.41
CA LYS A 48 19.38 -10.40 -32.00
C LYS A 48 18.06 -11.12 -31.71
N ALA A 49 17.07 -11.00 -32.59
CA ALA A 49 15.80 -11.70 -32.50
C ALA A 49 16.00 -13.22 -32.50
N ARG A 50 16.80 -13.77 -33.44
CA ARG A 50 17.13 -15.20 -33.53
C ARG A 50 17.85 -15.70 -32.27
N ARG A 51 18.81 -14.95 -31.73
CA ARG A 51 19.50 -15.31 -30.47
C ARG A 51 18.57 -15.27 -29.25
N SER A 52 17.63 -14.34 -29.21
CA SER A 52 16.65 -14.23 -28.12
C SER A 52 15.44 -15.17 -28.28
N LYS A 53 15.35 -15.93 -29.38
CA LYS A 53 14.18 -16.77 -29.68
C LYS A 53 13.98 -17.85 -28.62
N ASP A 54 15.04 -18.53 -28.19
CA ASP A 54 14.95 -19.60 -27.18
C ASP A 54 14.84 -19.07 -25.74
N SER A 55 15.31 -17.84 -25.46
CA SER A 55 15.04 -17.21 -24.16
C SER A 55 13.59 -16.70 -24.08
N ARG A 56 13.05 -16.21 -25.21
CA ARG A 56 11.64 -15.79 -25.29
C ARG A 56 10.68 -16.96 -25.25
N LYS A 57 11.00 -18.10 -25.87
CA LYS A 57 10.20 -19.33 -25.73
C LYS A 57 10.11 -19.78 -24.28
N ARG A 58 11.22 -19.77 -23.53
CA ARG A 58 11.22 -20.03 -22.09
C ARG A 58 10.39 -19.02 -21.29
N ALA A 59 10.40 -17.75 -21.69
CA ALA A 59 9.58 -16.71 -21.04
C ALA A 59 8.08 -16.76 -21.42
N VAL A 60 7.71 -17.45 -22.51
CA VAL A 60 6.31 -17.64 -22.93
C VAL A 60 5.70 -18.85 -22.23
N ASN A 61 6.50 -19.90 -22.00
CA ASN A 61 6.08 -21.12 -21.31
C ASN A 61 6.28 -21.02 -19.79
N VAL A 62 6.27 -19.81 -19.21
CA VAL A 62 6.45 -19.64 -17.75
C VAL A 62 5.31 -20.30 -17.00
N GLU A 63 4.09 -20.21 -17.52
CA GLU A 63 2.92 -20.85 -16.91
C GLU A 63 3.02 -22.39 -16.99
N ASP A 64 3.44 -22.93 -18.14
CA ASP A 64 3.61 -24.38 -18.32
C ASP A 64 4.77 -24.93 -17.49
N ASP A 65 5.89 -24.21 -17.39
CA ASP A 65 7.02 -24.55 -16.51
C ASP A 65 6.60 -24.46 -15.03
N TRP A 66 5.78 -23.46 -14.65
CA TRP A 66 5.29 -23.28 -13.28
C TRP A 66 4.21 -24.29 -12.87
N VAL A 67 3.40 -24.75 -13.84
CA VAL A 67 2.46 -25.86 -13.65
C VAL A 67 3.23 -27.17 -13.49
N ALA A 68 4.22 -27.44 -14.34
CA ALA A 68 5.03 -28.66 -14.24
C ALA A 68 5.85 -28.74 -12.94
N ASP A 69 6.41 -27.63 -12.45
CA ASP A 69 7.14 -27.58 -11.17
C ASP A 69 6.22 -27.88 -9.98
N ARG A 70 4.98 -27.38 -10.00
CA ARG A 70 3.98 -27.71 -8.96
C ARG A 70 3.49 -29.13 -9.07
N GLU A 71 3.27 -29.64 -10.28
CA GLU A 71 2.81 -31.02 -10.49
C GLU A 71 3.88 -32.01 -9.99
N ALA A 72 5.16 -31.72 -10.22
CA ALA A 72 6.27 -32.48 -9.64
C ALA A 72 6.32 -32.40 -8.10
N GLN A 73 6.05 -31.22 -7.50
CA GLN A 73 5.94 -31.08 -6.05
C GLN A 73 4.75 -31.88 -5.47
N TYR A 74 3.61 -31.93 -6.15
CA TYR A 74 2.46 -32.71 -5.69
C TYR A 74 2.65 -34.22 -5.86
N ASP A 75 3.39 -34.66 -6.89
CA ASP A 75 3.80 -36.05 -7.03
C ASP A 75 4.84 -36.46 -5.96
N GLU A 76 5.74 -35.55 -5.54
CA GLU A 76 6.63 -35.74 -4.38
C GLU A 76 5.86 -35.75 -3.03
N GLU A 77 4.85 -34.88 -2.85
CA GLU A 77 4.01 -34.87 -1.64
C GLU A 77 3.17 -36.16 -1.48
N ALA A 78 2.89 -36.87 -2.57
CA ALA A 78 2.25 -38.19 -2.54
C ALA A 78 3.23 -39.31 -2.12
N GLU A 79 4.54 -39.09 -2.26
CA GLU A 79 5.61 -39.95 -1.74
C GLU A 79 6.11 -39.52 -0.34
N ASP A 80 5.71 -38.33 0.14
CA ASP A 80 6.02 -37.79 1.48
C ASP A 80 5.18 -38.40 2.62
N VAL A 81 5.16 -39.73 2.69
CA VAL A 81 5.38 -40.38 3.99
C VAL A 81 6.86 -40.74 4.06
N LEU A 82 7.72 -39.71 4.03
CA LEU A 82 9.14 -39.88 4.29
C LEU A 82 9.29 -40.35 5.75
N PRO A 83 9.87 -41.53 5.99
CA PRO A 83 10.06 -42.03 7.34
C PRO A 83 10.92 -41.06 8.15
N LEU A 84 10.53 -40.84 9.42
CA LEU A 84 11.09 -39.88 10.37
C LEU A 84 12.62 -39.97 10.57
N ASP A 85 13.27 -41.00 10.02
CA ASP A 85 14.70 -41.31 10.10
C ASP A 85 15.55 -40.59 9.03
N MET A 86 14.92 -39.81 8.13
CA MET A 86 15.61 -39.07 7.05
C MET A 86 15.61 -37.54 7.24
N LEU A 87 15.00 -37.04 8.33
CA LEU A 87 14.97 -35.60 8.64
C LEU A 87 16.29 -35.07 9.23
N ASP A 88 17.14 -35.97 9.76
CA ASP A 88 18.42 -35.65 10.40
C ASP A 88 19.64 -35.94 9.51
N ALA A 89 19.45 -36.14 8.20
CA ALA A 89 20.58 -36.22 7.29
C ALA A 89 21.20 -34.83 7.13
N ASP A 90 22.25 -34.55 7.90
CA ASP A 90 23.11 -33.38 7.76
C ASP A 90 23.43 -33.13 6.28
N ILE A 91 22.74 -32.16 5.68
CA ILE A 91 23.03 -31.73 4.31
C ILE A 91 24.41 -31.10 4.36
N ASP A 92 25.43 -31.85 3.90
CA ASP A 92 26.82 -31.40 3.74
C ASP A 92 26.88 -30.23 2.76
N TRP A 93 26.55 -29.04 3.25
CA TRP A 93 26.44 -27.83 2.45
C TRP A 93 27.79 -27.46 1.81
N GLU A 94 28.90 -27.90 2.41
CA GLU A 94 30.25 -27.68 1.93
C GLU A 94 30.57 -28.45 0.64
N ASN A 95 29.88 -29.57 0.38
CA ASN A 95 30.16 -30.46 -0.76
C ASN A 95 28.99 -30.56 -1.77
N SER A 96 27.91 -29.80 -1.56
CA SER A 96 26.74 -29.79 -2.45
C SER A 96 26.95 -28.99 -3.75
N ALA A 97 26.06 -29.19 -4.73
CA ALA A 97 26.03 -28.40 -5.97
C ALA A 97 25.87 -26.86 -5.72
N PHE A 98 25.45 -26.47 -4.52
CA PHE A 98 25.27 -25.09 -4.08
C PHE A 98 26.43 -24.55 -3.22
N ALA A 99 27.46 -25.36 -2.94
CA ALA A 99 28.63 -24.96 -2.15
C ALA A 99 29.30 -23.68 -2.69
N GLY A 100 29.34 -23.53 -4.03
CA GLY A 100 29.88 -22.34 -4.68
C GLY A 100 29.03 -21.07 -4.52
N LEU A 101 27.73 -21.20 -4.22
CA LEU A 101 26.83 -20.07 -3.96
C LEU A 101 26.96 -19.60 -2.51
N LYS A 102 27.02 -20.54 -1.55
CA LYS A 102 27.23 -20.22 -0.14
C LYS A 102 28.63 -19.69 0.15
N ARG A 103 29.68 -20.21 -0.47
CA ARG A 103 31.02 -19.58 -0.36
C ARG A 103 31.03 -18.11 -0.78
N ARG A 104 30.29 -17.74 -1.83
CA ARG A 104 30.20 -16.34 -2.28
C ARG A 104 29.40 -15.47 -1.32
N HIS A 105 28.33 -16.04 -0.79
CA HIS A 105 27.52 -15.38 0.24
C HIS A 105 28.40 -15.12 1.47
N ASP A 106 29.06 -16.15 1.99
CA ASP A 106 29.89 -16.07 3.19
C ASP A 106 31.14 -15.19 3.01
N GLU A 107 31.76 -15.15 1.82
CA GLU A 107 32.84 -14.18 1.52
C GLU A 107 32.35 -12.73 1.53
N LYS A 108 31.11 -12.49 1.07
CA LYS A 108 30.50 -11.16 1.10
C LYS A 108 30.28 -10.70 2.53
N PHE A 109 29.73 -11.59 3.37
CA PHE A 109 29.51 -11.32 4.79
C PHE A 109 30.83 -11.15 5.57
N LYS A 110 31.89 -11.89 5.22
CA LYS A 110 33.22 -11.71 5.85
C LYS A 110 33.92 -10.43 5.43
N THR A 111 33.75 -9.99 4.17
CA THR A 111 34.36 -8.74 3.68
C THR A 111 33.70 -7.50 4.29
N GLU A 112 32.43 -7.59 4.68
CA GLU A 112 31.67 -6.52 5.33
C GLU A 112 31.80 -6.52 6.87
N GLY A 113 32.44 -7.53 7.47
CA GLY A 113 32.47 -7.75 8.93
C GLY A 113 33.79 -7.46 9.65
N ASP A 114 34.87 -7.03 8.98
CA ASP A 114 36.21 -6.91 9.58
C ASP A 114 36.69 -5.46 9.80
N ASP A 115 35.81 -4.46 9.69
CA ASP A 115 36.14 -3.06 10.04
C ASP A 115 34.98 -2.35 10.76
N ASP A 116 34.55 -2.88 11.90
CA ASP A 116 33.83 -2.05 12.88
C ASP A 116 34.20 -2.44 14.32
N SER A 117 35.41 -2.00 14.72
CA SER A 117 35.62 -1.58 16.10
C SER A 117 35.65 -0.06 16.11
N THR A 118 34.50 0.62 15.96
CA THR A 118 34.02 1.72 16.83
C THR A 118 32.67 2.26 16.31
N GLY A 119 31.56 1.68 16.77
CA GLY A 119 30.25 2.35 16.88
C GLY A 119 29.69 3.01 15.61
N GLY A 120 29.36 2.23 14.59
CA GLY A 120 28.65 2.71 13.39
C GLY A 120 27.18 2.30 13.35
N GLY A 121 26.26 3.20 13.67
CA GLY A 121 24.85 3.02 13.31
C GLY A 121 24.67 2.98 11.79
N ASP A 122 23.76 2.13 11.31
CA ASP A 122 23.41 1.89 9.91
C ASP A 122 23.40 3.18 9.06
N ILE A 123 24.46 3.37 8.28
CA ILE A 123 24.72 4.53 7.41
C ILE A 123 23.64 4.70 6.34
N GLU A 124 22.85 3.66 6.04
CA GLU A 124 21.77 3.73 5.07
C GLU A 124 20.52 4.44 5.61
N GLN A 125 20.34 4.50 6.93
CA GLN A 125 19.17 5.14 7.56
C GLN A 125 19.34 6.65 7.80
N LYS A 126 20.59 7.14 7.90
CA LYS A 126 20.86 8.56 8.16
C LYS A 126 21.01 9.35 6.86
N LYS A 127 20.24 10.45 6.74
CA LYS A 127 20.43 11.43 5.67
C LYS A 127 21.82 12.06 5.79
N ARG A 128 22.47 12.31 4.65
CA ARG A 128 23.77 12.99 4.60
C ARG A 128 23.53 14.51 4.73
N ASN A 129 24.19 15.15 5.70
CA ASN A 129 24.14 16.60 5.88
C ASN A 129 25.31 17.26 5.14
N PHE A 130 25.05 18.31 4.37
CA PHE A 130 26.07 19.15 3.75
C PHE A 130 26.32 20.42 4.57
N ASP A 131 27.53 20.97 4.52
CA ASP A 131 27.86 22.24 5.18
C ASP A 131 26.96 23.37 4.64
N GLY A 132 26.23 24.05 5.53
CA GLY A 132 25.21 25.06 5.20
C GLY A 132 23.76 24.57 5.14
N GLN A 133 23.48 23.27 5.36
CA GLN A 133 22.12 22.77 5.54
C GLN A 133 21.68 22.88 7.01
N ILE A 134 20.44 23.32 7.20
CA ILE A 134 19.80 23.47 8.51
C ILE A 134 19.55 22.08 9.09
N SER A 135 19.79 21.89 10.38
CA SER A 135 19.53 20.62 11.08
C SER A 135 18.05 20.23 10.97
N ASP A 136 17.75 18.93 10.90
CA ASP A 136 16.38 18.42 10.76
C ASP A 136 15.37 18.96 11.79
N ASN A 137 15.84 19.43 12.94
CA ASN A 137 15.04 20.00 14.03
C ASN A 137 14.61 21.46 13.81
N LEU A 138 15.07 22.10 12.73
CA LEU A 138 14.88 23.54 12.47
C LEU A 138 14.25 23.73 11.09
N GLU A 139 13.20 24.56 11.00
CA GLU A 139 12.53 24.97 9.76
C GLU A 139 12.95 26.38 9.35
N GLU A 140 13.33 26.55 8.09
CA GLU A 140 13.53 27.87 7.50
C GLU A 140 12.20 28.56 7.23
N MET A 141 12.03 29.78 7.73
CA MET A 141 10.87 30.62 7.44
C MET A 141 11.09 31.41 6.14
N LEU A 142 10.01 32.00 5.63
CA LEU A 142 10.08 32.87 4.45
C LEU A 142 11.05 34.05 4.70
N PRO A 143 11.92 34.38 3.73
CA PRO A 143 12.86 35.47 3.90
C PRO A 143 12.17 36.83 4.07
N ILE A 144 12.57 37.59 5.08
CA ILE A 144 12.04 38.91 5.39
C ILE A 144 13.01 39.97 4.85
N LYS A 145 12.49 40.89 4.04
CA LYS A 145 13.25 42.08 3.60
C LYS A 145 13.08 43.19 4.62
N LEU A 146 14.18 43.62 5.24
CA LEU A 146 14.19 44.81 6.09
C LEU A 146 14.18 46.08 5.23
N LYS A 147 13.79 47.21 5.84
CA LYS A 147 13.77 48.54 5.19
C LYS A 147 15.16 48.94 4.66
N ASP A 148 16.22 48.39 5.27
CA ASP A 148 17.62 48.59 4.90
C ASP A 148 18.05 47.73 3.69
N GLY A 149 17.15 46.96 3.08
CA GLY A 149 17.41 46.11 1.91
C GLY A 149 18.11 44.79 2.23
N THR A 150 18.51 44.56 3.48
CA THR A 150 19.07 43.29 3.95
C THR A 150 18.00 42.21 4.04
N LEU A 151 18.32 41.01 3.51
CA LEU A 151 17.44 39.85 3.47
C LEU A 151 17.73 38.94 4.67
N LEU A 152 16.81 38.88 5.64
CA LEU A 152 16.92 37.98 6.79
C LEU A 152 16.21 36.66 6.51
N ARG A 153 16.84 35.54 6.86
CA ARG A 153 16.24 34.20 6.82
C ARG A 153 16.10 33.68 8.25
N PRO A 154 14.97 33.96 8.93
CA PRO A 154 14.75 33.45 10.27
C PRO A 154 14.51 31.93 10.23
N THR A 155 14.96 31.23 11.28
CA THR A 155 14.77 29.79 11.45
C THR A 155 13.96 29.55 12.73
N ARG A 156 13.03 28.59 12.73
CA ARG A 156 12.20 28.20 13.88
C ARG A 156 12.49 26.73 14.24
N GLU A 157 12.53 26.41 15.53
CA GLU A 157 12.55 25.01 15.98
C GLU A 157 11.24 24.33 15.59
N LYS A 158 11.34 23.17 14.92
CA LYS A 158 10.20 22.30 14.68
C LYS A 158 9.69 21.88 16.04
N ALA A 159 8.55 22.44 16.44
CA ALA A 159 7.78 21.83 17.52
C ALA A 159 7.51 20.38 17.08
N ASN A 160 7.71 19.42 17.99
CA ASN A 160 7.25 18.06 17.74
C ASN A 160 5.72 18.13 17.75
N VAL A 161 5.13 18.40 16.58
CA VAL A 161 3.70 18.57 16.41
C VAL A 161 3.07 17.18 16.44
N GLU A 162 2.82 16.69 17.65
CA GLU A 162 1.49 16.19 17.96
C GLU A 162 0.53 17.36 17.71
N ASN A 163 -0.28 17.22 16.65
CA ASN A 163 -1.18 18.26 16.15
C ASN A 163 -2.18 18.68 17.23
N SER A 164 -1.96 19.86 17.80
CA SER A 164 -3.01 20.77 18.25
C SER A 164 -3.00 21.94 17.29
N ASP A 165 -3.95 21.93 16.36
CA ASP A 165 -4.38 23.12 15.63
C ASP A 165 -5.88 23.25 15.92
N GLU A 166 -6.20 24.00 16.97
CA GLU A 166 -7.52 24.55 17.22
C GLU A 166 -7.56 25.98 16.66
N GLU A 167 -8.42 26.21 15.65
CA GLU A 167 -9.20 27.45 15.58
C GLU A 167 -10.68 27.13 15.79
N PRO A 168 -11.44 28.01 16.45
CA PRO A 168 -12.62 27.60 17.20
C PRO A 168 -13.89 27.64 16.34
N GLU A 169 -14.38 26.48 15.95
CA GLU A 169 -15.81 26.26 15.72
C GLU A 169 -16.37 25.39 16.84
N ARG A 170 -17.07 26.05 17.78
CA ARG A 170 -17.75 25.42 18.90
C ARG A 170 -18.73 24.35 18.39
N GLU A 171 -18.45 23.09 18.68
CA GLU A 171 -19.44 22.04 19.00
C GLU A 171 -18.74 20.80 19.57
N SER A 172 -18.65 20.76 20.91
CA SER A 172 -18.41 19.59 21.79
C SER A 172 -17.47 18.48 21.28
N GLU A 173 -16.20 18.60 21.67
CA GLU A 173 -15.19 17.55 21.60
C GLU A 173 -15.45 16.49 22.67
N ASP A 174 -15.78 15.27 22.24
CA ASP A 174 -15.48 14.07 23.02
C ASP A 174 -14.01 13.71 22.70
N GLU A 175 -13.15 13.68 23.72
CA GLU A 175 -11.75 13.25 23.61
C GLU A 175 -11.65 11.90 22.89
N GLU A 176 -11.10 11.88 21.67
CA GLU A 176 -10.88 10.65 20.92
C GLU A 176 -9.70 9.86 21.50
N ILE A 177 -9.99 9.04 22.51
CA ILE A 177 -9.12 7.97 22.96
C ILE A 177 -8.90 7.03 21.75
N LYS A 178 -7.69 7.05 21.17
CA LYS A 178 -7.29 6.04 20.17
C LYS A 178 -7.34 4.68 20.86
N PRO A 179 -8.21 3.74 20.43
CA PRO A 179 -8.20 2.41 21.02
C PRO A 179 -6.84 1.78 20.73
N GLU A 180 -6.14 1.35 21.78
CA GLU A 180 -4.96 0.50 21.66
C GLU A 180 -5.36 -0.73 20.83
N MET A 181 -4.83 -0.82 19.61
CA MET A 181 -5.08 -2.00 18.78
C MET A 181 -4.32 -3.17 19.38
N GLU A 182 -5.06 -4.22 19.73
CA GLU A 182 -4.46 -5.47 20.18
C GLU A 182 -3.62 -6.10 19.05
N ASP A 183 -2.33 -6.31 19.31
CA ASP A 183 -1.43 -6.96 18.36
C ASP A 183 -1.68 -8.48 18.33
N TYR A 184 -2.26 -8.97 17.24
CA TYR A 184 -2.55 -10.40 17.03
C TYR A 184 -1.42 -11.20 16.37
N SER A 185 -0.18 -10.69 16.35
CA SER A 185 0.95 -11.31 15.63
C SER A 185 1.38 -12.69 16.18
N GLY A 186 1.05 -13.00 17.43
CA GLY A 186 1.45 -14.24 18.10
C GLY A 186 0.46 -15.41 17.98
N LEU A 187 -0.69 -15.22 17.32
CA LEU A 187 -1.76 -16.23 17.25
C LEU A 187 -1.52 -17.24 16.13
N SER A 188 -1.98 -18.48 16.34
CA SER A 188 -2.00 -19.50 15.29
C SER A 188 -2.99 -19.15 14.17
N ALA A 189 -2.80 -19.69 12.96
CA ALA A 189 -3.65 -19.40 11.80
C ALA A 189 -5.14 -19.73 12.06
N THR A 190 -5.43 -20.79 12.81
CA THR A 190 -6.81 -21.18 13.19
C THR A 190 -7.43 -20.20 14.19
N GLU A 191 -6.65 -19.75 15.16
CA GLU A 191 -7.08 -18.78 16.18
C GLU A 191 -7.32 -17.40 15.58
N LEU A 192 -6.47 -16.98 14.64
CA LEU A 192 -6.63 -15.71 13.91
C LEU A 192 -7.93 -15.69 13.10
N LEU A 193 -8.29 -16.81 12.45
CA LEU A 193 -9.56 -16.94 11.74
C LEU A 193 -10.76 -16.90 12.70
N ALA A 194 -10.65 -17.51 13.88
CA ALA A 194 -11.69 -17.45 14.90
C ALA A 194 -11.89 -16.02 15.40
N LYS A 195 -10.79 -15.32 15.73
CA LYS A 195 -10.80 -13.91 16.16
C LYS A 195 -11.37 -12.99 15.10
N ARG A 196 -11.02 -13.19 13.81
CA ARG A 196 -11.64 -12.45 12.70
C ARG A 196 -13.16 -12.58 12.68
N LYS A 197 -13.69 -13.79 12.93
CA LYS A 197 -15.14 -14.05 12.93
C LYS A 197 -15.83 -13.39 14.13
N GLU A 198 -15.20 -13.44 15.30
CA GLU A 198 -15.67 -12.79 16.53
C GLU A 198 -15.81 -11.28 16.34
N LEU A 199 -14.72 -10.61 15.93
CA LEU A 199 -14.70 -9.17 15.65
C LEU A 199 -15.71 -8.77 14.56
N LEU A 200 -15.86 -9.59 13.51
CA LEU A 200 -16.90 -9.37 12.50
C LEU A 200 -18.32 -9.49 13.08
N GLY A 201 -18.53 -10.41 14.01
CA GLY A 201 -19.82 -10.60 14.69
C GLY A 201 -20.19 -9.37 15.51
N GLU A 202 -19.25 -8.88 16.32
CA GLU A 202 -19.42 -7.68 17.15
C GLU A 202 -19.74 -6.46 16.28
N LEU A 203 -18.97 -6.22 15.22
CA LEU A 203 -19.17 -5.08 14.33
C LEU A 203 -20.48 -5.16 13.55
N LYS A 204 -20.98 -6.36 13.23
CA LYS A 204 -22.31 -6.54 12.64
C LYS A 204 -23.41 -6.19 13.64
N LEU A 205 -23.26 -6.57 14.91
CA LEU A 205 -24.21 -6.21 15.95
C LEU A 205 -24.24 -4.70 16.16
N THR A 206 -23.08 -4.05 16.29
CA THR A 206 -23.03 -2.58 16.44
C THR A 206 -23.66 -1.87 15.24
N LEU A 207 -23.35 -2.30 14.02
CA LEU A 207 -23.96 -1.79 12.80
C LEU A 207 -25.48 -1.94 12.80
N SER A 208 -25.98 -3.10 13.21
CA SER A 208 -27.41 -3.37 13.36
C SER A 208 -28.07 -2.46 14.40
N THR A 209 -27.43 -2.26 15.56
CA THR A 209 -27.97 -1.37 16.60
C THR A 209 -28.07 0.08 16.12
N TYR A 210 -27.05 0.58 15.41
CA TYR A 210 -27.05 1.94 14.88
C TYR A 210 -28.12 2.13 13.80
N ALA A 211 -28.23 1.18 12.86
CA ALA A 211 -29.28 1.20 11.85
C ALA A 211 -30.67 1.19 12.48
N HIS A 212 -30.89 0.33 13.49
CA HIS A 212 -32.18 0.25 14.18
C HIS A 212 -32.54 1.55 14.92
N GLN A 213 -31.58 2.16 15.63
CA GLN A 213 -31.77 3.44 16.33
C GLN A 213 -32.13 4.59 15.37
N LEU A 214 -31.49 4.61 14.20
CA LEU A 214 -31.75 5.59 13.15
C LEU A 214 -33.14 5.43 12.54
N LEU A 215 -33.55 4.20 12.25
CA LEU A 215 -34.87 3.91 11.69
C LEU A 215 -36.00 4.19 12.68
N THR A 216 -35.77 3.97 13.98
CA THR A 216 -36.79 4.18 15.01
C THR A 216 -37.10 5.67 15.21
N ASN A 217 -36.07 6.50 15.38
CA ASN A 217 -36.21 7.94 15.58
C ASN A 217 -35.05 8.70 14.91
N PRO A 218 -35.18 9.08 13.63
CA PRO A 218 -34.08 9.69 12.88
C PRO A 218 -33.71 11.10 13.38
N GLN A 219 -34.67 11.83 13.95
CA GLN A 219 -34.46 13.22 14.42
C GLN A 219 -33.60 13.31 15.69
N GLU A 220 -33.68 12.33 16.58
CA GLU A 220 -32.91 12.32 17.83
C GLU A 220 -31.56 11.61 17.66
N ASN A 221 -31.53 10.54 16.85
CA ASN A 221 -30.36 9.68 16.71
C ASN A 221 -29.46 10.03 15.52
N ILE A 222 -29.57 11.24 14.95
CA ILE A 222 -28.82 11.65 13.76
C ILE A 222 -27.30 11.47 13.92
N TYR A 223 -26.78 11.60 15.14
CA TYR A 223 -25.36 11.37 15.46
C TYR A 223 -24.88 9.95 15.12
N LYS A 224 -25.78 8.96 15.07
CA LYS A 224 -25.43 7.59 14.67
C LYS A 224 -25.05 7.47 13.20
N LEU A 225 -25.50 8.38 12.33
CA LEU A 225 -24.98 8.45 10.95
C LEU A 225 -23.51 8.81 10.92
N ARG A 226 -23.06 9.65 11.87
CA ARG A 226 -21.64 9.98 12.04
C ARG A 226 -20.85 8.73 12.40
N ASP A 227 -21.32 7.98 13.40
CA ASP A 227 -20.65 6.77 13.88
C ASP A 227 -20.58 5.70 12.77
N LEU A 228 -21.67 5.52 12.01
CA LEU A 228 -21.68 4.66 10.83
C LEU A 228 -20.68 5.12 9.78
N PHE A 229 -20.58 6.43 9.52
CA PHE A 229 -19.65 6.98 8.55
C PHE A 229 -18.17 6.77 8.95
N HIS A 230 -17.84 6.85 10.24
CA HIS A 230 -16.50 6.50 10.73
C HIS A 230 -16.17 5.02 10.47
N LEU A 231 -17.15 4.12 10.63
CA LEU A 231 -16.98 2.70 10.26
C LEU A 231 -16.75 2.51 8.75
N CYS A 232 -17.37 3.32 7.88
CA CYS A 232 -17.09 3.32 6.44
C CYS A 232 -15.66 3.77 6.11
N GLN A 233 -15.11 4.73 6.86
CA GLN A 233 -13.72 5.15 6.71
C GLN A 233 -12.73 4.10 7.25
N GLY A 234 -13.23 3.16 8.06
CA GLY A 234 -12.41 2.16 8.76
C GLY A 234 -11.60 2.79 9.87
N GLU A 235 -12.07 3.90 10.43
CA GLU A 235 -11.49 4.54 11.59
C GLU A 235 -11.80 3.70 12.84
N LYS A 236 -10.83 3.51 13.74
CA LYS A 236 -10.96 2.67 14.95
C LYS A 236 -11.31 1.20 14.67
N VAL A 237 -11.08 0.67 13.46
CA VAL A 237 -11.30 -0.74 13.10
C VAL A 237 -9.98 -1.47 12.86
N HIS A 238 -9.83 -2.66 13.45
CA HIS A 238 -8.64 -3.50 13.30
C HIS A 238 -8.35 -3.85 11.81
N PRO A 239 -7.08 -3.78 11.34
CA PRO A 239 -6.72 -4.00 9.93
C PRO A 239 -7.18 -5.36 9.39
N LEU A 240 -7.21 -6.39 10.24
CA LEU A 240 -7.67 -7.74 9.91
C LEU A 240 -9.08 -7.79 9.31
N VAL A 241 -9.96 -6.87 9.73
CA VAL A 241 -11.39 -6.91 9.42
C VAL A 241 -11.84 -5.68 8.62
N ARG A 242 -11.01 -4.64 8.57
CA ARG A 242 -11.30 -3.32 8.01
C ARG A 242 -12.07 -3.37 6.69
N GLU A 243 -11.55 -4.05 5.67
CA GLU A 243 -12.20 -4.09 4.35
C GLU A 243 -13.59 -4.72 4.37
N SER A 244 -13.78 -5.76 5.18
CA SER A 244 -15.06 -6.48 5.26
C SER A 244 -16.11 -5.60 5.94
N VAL A 245 -15.72 -4.88 6.99
CA VAL A 245 -16.59 -3.96 7.73
C VAL A 245 -16.92 -2.73 6.89
N GLN A 246 -15.95 -2.16 6.20
CA GLN A 246 -16.18 -1.02 5.30
C GLN A 246 -17.24 -1.36 4.24
N LYS A 247 -17.14 -2.55 3.60
CA LYS A 247 -18.13 -3.00 2.61
C LYS A 247 -19.53 -3.13 3.22
N LEU A 248 -19.64 -3.74 4.41
CA LEU A 248 -20.92 -3.88 5.10
C LEU A 248 -21.50 -2.52 5.51
N ALA A 249 -20.68 -1.65 6.07
CA ALA A 249 -21.09 -0.33 6.54
C ALA A 249 -21.59 0.55 5.40
N VAL A 250 -20.92 0.55 4.24
CA VAL A 250 -21.36 1.33 3.06
C VAL A 250 -22.75 0.89 2.61
N VAL A 251 -23.00 -0.42 2.54
CA VAL A 251 -24.31 -0.95 2.15
C VAL A 251 -25.38 -0.58 3.17
N SER A 252 -25.09 -0.73 4.47
CA SER A 252 -26.03 -0.39 5.52
C SER A 252 -26.36 1.11 5.56
N ILE A 253 -25.36 1.98 5.40
CA ILE A 253 -25.60 3.43 5.33
C ILE A 253 -26.46 3.79 4.13
N LEU A 254 -26.17 3.22 2.95
CA LEU A 254 -26.96 3.47 1.75
C LEU A 254 -28.43 3.14 2.00
N GLN A 255 -28.73 1.96 2.53
CA GLN A 255 -30.10 1.54 2.81
C GLN A 255 -30.78 2.47 3.83
N VAL A 256 -30.09 2.77 4.94
CA VAL A 256 -30.61 3.66 5.99
C VAL A 256 -30.86 5.07 5.45
N LEU A 257 -30.02 5.59 4.56
CA LEU A 257 -30.23 6.88 3.92
C LEU A 257 -31.48 6.85 3.02
N ILE A 258 -31.67 5.80 2.22
CA ILE A 258 -32.88 5.67 1.39
C ILE A 258 -34.16 5.69 2.26
N ASP A 259 -34.15 4.99 3.38
CA ASP A 259 -35.32 4.88 4.26
C ASP A 259 -35.62 6.18 5.04
N ILE A 260 -34.59 6.99 5.35
CA ILE A 260 -34.71 8.23 6.14
C ILE A 260 -34.96 9.47 5.26
N ILE A 261 -34.59 9.43 3.98
CA ILE A 261 -34.71 10.60 3.10
C ILE A 261 -36.18 11.04 3.00
N PRO A 262 -36.48 12.32 3.31
CA PRO A 262 -37.81 12.84 3.11
C PRO A 262 -38.18 12.90 1.62
N GLY A 263 -39.45 12.68 1.29
CA GLY A 263 -39.96 12.77 -0.08
C GLY A 263 -40.08 14.19 -0.64
N TYR A 264 -39.63 15.22 0.09
CA TYR A 264 -39.63 16.62 -0.34
C TYR A 264 -38.19 17.11 -0.58
N SER A 265 -38.05 18.13 -1.42
CA SER A 265 -36.75 18.76 -1.68
C SER A 265 -36.32 19.62 -0.49
N ILE A 266 -35.17 19.30 0.09
CA ILE A 266 -34.56 20.09 1.16
C ILE A 266 -33.83 21.29 0.53
N ARG A 267 -34.21 22.50 0.93
CA ARG A 267 -33.59 23.76 0.49
C ARG A 267 -32.55 24.22 1.52
N GLU A 268 -31.45 24.80 1.05
CA GLU A 268 -30.49 25.48 1.92
C GLU A 268 -31.10 26.73 2.57
N LEU A 269 -30.95 26.86 3.89
CA LEU A 269 -31.45 28.01 4.63
C LEU A 269 -30.62 29.26 4.36
N THR A 270 -31.29 30.38 4.16
CA THR A 270 -30.65 31.69 3.95
C THR A 270 -30.06 32.22 5.27
N ALA A 271 -29.00 33.02 5.20
CA ALA A 271 -28.34 33.57 6.40
C ALA A 271 -29.28 34.43 7.29
N GLU A 272 -30.33 35.00 6.71
CA GLU A 272 -31.37 35.75 7.43
C GLU A 272 -32.32 34.81 8.20
N GLU A 273 -32.71 33.69 7.58
CA GLU A 273 -33.60 32.68 8.16
C GLU A 273 -32.93 31.92 9.32
N ARG A 274 -31.62 31.65 9.21
CA ARG A 274 -30.83 31.04 10.30
C ARG A 274 -30.76 31.90 11.56
N LYS A 275 -30.79 33.22 11.42
CA LYS A 275 -30.74 34.16 12.55
C LYS A 275 -32.12 34.35 13.21
N GLN A 276 -33.18 33.90 12.55
CA GLN A 276 -34.53 34.02 13.08
C GLN A 276 -34.75 33.07 14.26
N LYS A 277 -35.38 33.58 15.32
CA LYS A 277 -35.77 32.76 16.47
C LYS A 277 -36.98 31.90 16.11
N VAL A 278 -36.72 30.63 15.82
CA VAL A 278 -37.73 29.60 15.57
C VAL A 278 -38.10 28.83 16.84
N LYS A 279 -39.25 28.16 16.82
CA LYS A 279 -39.70 27.28 17.91
C LYS A 279 -38.76 26.08 18.05
N LYS A 280 -38.79 25.41 19.21
CA LYS A 280 -37.92 24.26 19.52
C LYS A 280 -38.09 23.12 18.50
N GLU A 281 -39.32 22.79 18.14
CA GLU A 281 -39.62 21.71 17.17
C GLU A 281 -39.10 22.02 15.77
N THR A 282 -39.37 23.23 15.28
CA THR A 282 -38.85 23.69 13.98
C THR A 282 -37.32 23.75 13.96
N LYS A 283 -36.69 24.10 15.08
CA LYS A 283 -35.23 24.08 15.18
C LYS A 283 -34.67 22.65 15.08
N ARG A 284 -35.32 21.67 15.73
CA ARG A 284 -34.92 20.24 15.65
C ARG A 284 -34.99 19.71 14.21
N LEU A 285 -36.05 20.05 13.49
CA LEU A 285 -36.20 19.69 12.07
C LEU A 285 -35.09 20.30 11.22
N GLN A 286 -34.81 21.59 11.39
CA GLN A 286 -33.73 22.27 10.67
C GLN A 286 -32.37 21.62 10.95
N THR A 287 -32.03 21.35 12.21
CA THR A 287 -30.76 20.69 12.56
C THR A 287 -30.66 19.27 11.99
N PHE A 288 -31.79 18.56 11.93
CA PHE A 288 -31.86 17.23 11.33
C PHE A 288 -31.62 17.29 9.82
N GLU A 289 -32.32 18.17 9.10
CA GLU A 289 -32.17 18.36 7.66
C GLU A 289 -30.76 18.81 7.27
N GLU A 290 -30.19 19.78 7.99
CA GLU A 290 -28.82 20.25 7.76
C GLU A 290 -27.80 19.13 7.98
N SER A 291 -27.96 18.35 9.05
CA SER A 291 -27.08 17.21 9.35
C SER A 291 -27.21 16.11 8.30
N LEU A 292 -28.43 15.76 7.90
CA LEU A 292 -28.71 14.75 6.89
C LEU A 292 -28.05 15.11 5.56
N LEU A 293 -28.22 16.34 5.09
CA LEU A 293 -27.57 16.84 3.87
C LEU A 293 -26.04 16.78 3.97
N ARG A 294 -25.48 17.20 5.11
CA ARG A 294 -24.02 17.17 5.34
C ARG A 294 -23.46 15.75 5.25
N TYR A 295 -24.10 14.77 5.89
CA TYR A 295 -23.64 13.38 5.85
C TYR A 295 -23.89 12.71 4.50
N TYR A 296 -25.00 13.03 3.85
CA TYR A 296 -25.27 12.54 2.49
C TYR A 296 -24.21 13.03 1.50
N LEU A 297 -23.85 14.32 1.54
CA LEU A 297 -22.80 14.88 0.70
C LEU A 297 -21.44 14.23 0.99
N LYS A 298 -21.08 14.06 2.27
CA LYS A 298 -19.85 13.35 2.66
C LYS A 298 -19.84 11.91 2.17
N PHE A 299 -20.98 11.21 2.21
CA PHE A 299 -21.11 9.85 1.71
C PHE A 299 -20.92 9.77 0.20
N LEU A 300 -21.51 10.69 -0.57
CA LEU A 300 -21.30 10.74 -2.02
C LEU A 300 -19.83 11.03 -2.38
N GLN A 301 -19.19 11.97 -1.70
CA GLN A 301 -17.76 12.24 -1.88
C GLN A 301 -16.89 11.02 -1.52
N PHE A 302 -17.29 10.26 -0.50
CA PHE A 302 -16.64 9.01 -0.14
C PHE A 302 -16.80 7.97 -1.25
N CYS A 303 -18.01 7.79 -1.77
CA CYS A 303 -18.28 6.89 -2.89
C CYS A 303 -17.47 7.26 -4.14
N GLU A 304 -17.36 8.54 -4.48
CA GLU A 304 -16.55 9.03 -5.61
C GLU A 304 -15.05 8.71 -5.41
N LYS A 305 -14.52 8.88 -4.21
CA LYS A 305 -13.14 8.48 -3.90
C LYS A 305 -12.93 6.97 -4.04
N MET A 306 -13.93 6.19 -3.64
CA MET A 306 -13.84 4.72 -3.64
C MET A 306 -14.07 4.10 -5.02
N THR A 307 -14.80 4.74 -5.94
CA THR A 307 -14.99 4.24 -7.31
C THR A 307 -13.72 4.32 -8.15
N GLY A 308 -12.75 5.16 -7.77
CA GLY A 308 -11.41 5.15 -8.36
C GLY A 308 -10.57 3.90 -8.02
N SER A 309 -11.01 3.11 -7.03
CA SER A 309 -10.43 1.83 -6.64
C SER A 309 -11.24 0.69 -7.27
N GLU A 310 -10.61 -0.11 -8.13
CA GLU A 310 -11.28 -1.16 -8.92
C GLU A 310 -12.05 -2.19 -8.07
N PHE A 311 -11.61 -2.41 -6.83
CA PHE A 311 -12.20 -3.40 -5.93
C PHE A 311 -13.56 -2.99 -5.35
N ILE A 312 -13.79 -1.69 -5.15
CA ILE A 312 -15.06 -1.19 -4.59
C ILE A 312 -16.02 -0.77 -5.70
N SER A 313 -15.51 -0.33 -6.86
CA SER A 313 -16.35 0.03 -8.01
C SER A 313 -17.21 -1.15 -8.49
N MET A 314 -16.63 -2.36 -8.59
CA MET A 314 -17.39 -3.57 -8.96
C MET A 314 -18.47 -3.89 -7.94
N PHE A 315 -18.22 -3.68 -6.64
CA PHE A 315 -19.17 -3.99 -5.59
C PHE A 315 -20.35 -3.00 -5.59
N ILE A 316 -20.07 -1.71 -5.71
CA ILE A 316 -21.09 -0.66 -5.78
C ILE A 316 -21.92 -0.78 -7.07
N LEU A 317 -21.28 -0.99 -8.23
CA LEU A 317 -21.97 -1.18 -9.52
C LEU A 317 -22.88 -2.41 -9.50
N ARG A 318 -22.44 -3.50 -8.87
CA ARG A 318 -23.24 -4.74 -8.75
C ARG A 318 -24.39 -4.58 -7.76
N LEU A 319 -24.25 -3.72 -6.75
CA LEU A 319 -25.32 -3.39 -5.81
C LEU A 319 -26.39 -2.51 -6.47
N CYS A 320 -25.97 -1.48 -7.22
CA CYS A 320 -26.84 -0.56 -7.94
C CYS A 320 -27.64 -1.24 -9.07
N PHE A 321 -27.19 -2.42 -9.52
CA PHE A 321 -27.90 -3.26 -10.49
C PHE A 321 -28.88 -4.26 -9.83
N LEU A 322 -28.80 -4.47 -8.52
CA LEU A 322 -29.62 -5.44 -7.79
C LEU A 322 -30.83 -4.82 -7.07
N THR A 323 -30.83 -3.49 -6.89
CA THR A 323 -31.93 -2.69 -6.34
C THR A 323 -32.72 -2.02 -7.45
#